data_AF-A0A1Y0ID09-F1
#
_entry.id   AF-A0A1Y0ID09-F1
#
_cell.length_a   1.000
_cell.length_b   1.000
_cell.length_c   1.000
_cell.angle_alpha   90.00
_cell.angle_beta   90.00
_cell.angle_gamma   90.00
#
_symmetry.space_group_name_H-M   'P 1'
#
loop_
_entity.id
_entity.type
_entity.pdbx_description
1 polymer ?
#
loop_
_entity_poly.entity_id
_entity_poly.type
_entity_poly.pdbx_seq_one_letter_code
_entity_poly.pdbx_strand_id
1 'polypeptide(L)'
;MKGLNKIVLVTAIAAASTAAQAELKALDDTTMGELTGQAGLTIDVSAGASVSIGQIAYQDEGFLTIDDLAVTLNDALTITVDVAADGDLQIVMNESATTTFGLNLGSVNLAASGYAVGGDYAAVDSTVLLSGVDSDADGFDFTGTLGTTSLVIDNQTSALTFTSRFDLEGSLSVDFMNTSLDLRLHDTRGDTVAADGLVAVSAVVSSSTNGLGVELAQFDADLDLTNITMGSSPSIGDVYITDLSVSSVSLDIYGH
;
A
#
# COMPACT_ATOMS: atom_id res chain seq x y z
N MET A 1 -49.34 16.82 71.94
CA MET A 1 -48.23 16.12 71.24
C MET A 1 -48.28 16.20 69.70
N LYS A 2 -49.12 17.03 69.06
CA LYS A 2 -49.24 17.07 67.58
C LYS A 2 -48.18 17.93 66.85
N GLY A 3 -47.43 18.77 67.57
CA GLY A 3 -46.41 19.67 66.99
C GLY A 3 -45.01 19.04 66.85
N LEU A 4 -44.61 18.19 67.80
CA LEU A 4 -43.29 17.54 67.79
C LEU A 4 -43.11 16.61 66.59
N ASN A 5 -44.13 15.85 66.18
CA ASN A 5 -44.06 14.94 65.04
C ASN A 5 -43.87 15.67 63.69
N LYS A 6 -44.35 16.92 63.56
CA LYS A 6 -44.18 17.72 62.35
C LYS A 6 -42.79 18.32 62.25
N ILE A 7 -42.21 18.74 63.37
CA ILE A 7 -40.85 19.28 63.43
C ILE A 7 -39.86 18.17 63.06
N VAL A 8 -39.97 16.98 63.67
CA VAL A 8 -39.07 15.83 63.38
C VAL A 8 -39.09 15.43 61.90
N LEU A 9 -40.26 15.48 61.25
CA LEU A 9 -40.38 15.13 59.83
C LEU A 9 -39.73 16.19 58.92
N VAL A 10 -39.86 17.48 59.25
CA VAL A 10 -39.19 18.57 58.50
C VAL A 10 -37.67 18.50 58.68
N THR A 11 -37.18 18.16 59.88
CA THR A 11 -35.74 17.96 60.09
C THR A 11 -35.22 16.73 59.35
N ALA A 12 -36.00 15.65 59.27
CA ALA A 12 -35.63 14.46 58.51
C ALA A 12 -35.58 14.71 56.99
N ILE A 13 -36.52 15.49 56.44
CA ILE A 13 -36.54 15.86 55.02
C ILE A 13 -35.38 16.81 54.69
N ALA A 14 -35.09 17.78 55.55
CA ALA A 14 -33.94 18.68 55.39
C ALA A 14 -32.61 17.91 55.45
N ALA A 15 -32.45 17.00 56.41
CA ALA A 15 -31.25 16.16 56.53
C ALA A 15 -31.09 15.15 55.38
N ALA A 16 -32.20 14.63 54.84
CA ALA A 16 -32.18 13.77 53.66
C ALA A 16 -31.83 14.54 52.38
N SER A 17 -32.28 15.80 52.24
CA SER A 17 -31.93 16.64 51.08
C SER A 17 -30.45 17.02 51.03
N THR A 18 -29.77 17.08 52.19
CA THR A 18 -28.32 17.31 52.26
C THR A 18 -27.49 16.05 52.01
N ALA A 19 -28.05 14.85 52.23
CA ALA A 19 -27.40 13.57 51.95
C ALA A 19 -27.63 13.06 50.51
N ALA A 20 -28.61 13.63 49.81
CA ALA A 20 -28.93 13.35 48.41
C ALA A 20 -28.60 14.55 47.48
N GLN A 21 -27.72 15.46 47.91
CA GLN A 21 -27.00 16.32 46.98
C GLN A 21 -26.13 15.39 46.14
N ALA A 22 -26.60 15.05 44.94
CA ALA A 22 -25.70 14.57 43.91
C ALA A 22 -24.61 15.64 43.79
N GLU A 23 -23.39 15.33 44.23
CA GLU A 23 -22.22 16.16 43.96
C GLU A 23 -22.15 16.33 42.44
N LEU A 24 -22.60 17.47 41.94
CA LEU A 24 -22.30 17.89 40.58
C LEU A 24 -20.79 18.17 40.58
N LYS A 25 -20.02 17.14 40.25
CA LYS A 25 -18.61 17.29 39.92
C LYS A 25 -18.58 18.15 38.65
N ALA A 26 -18.26 19.43 38.82
CA ALA A 26 -18.02 20.32 37.68
C ALA A 26 -16.93 19.65 36.84
N LEU A 27 -17.28 19.33 35.60
CA LEU A 27 -16.34 18.80 34.63
C LEU A 27 -15.34 19.93 34.40
N ASP A 28 -14.09 19.73 34.81
CA ASP A 28 -13.03 20.71 34.64
C ASP A 28 -12.70 20.77 33.14
N ASP A 29 -12.91 21.94 32.53
CA ASP A 29 -12.64 22.18 31.12
C ASP A 29 -11.17 21.91 30.77
N THR A 30 -10.26 21.93 31.75
CA THR A 30 -8.87 21.52 31.58
C THR A 30 -8.76 20.02 31.31
N THR A 31 -9.51 19.20 32.04
CA THR A 31 -9.57 17.74 31.82
C THR A 31 -10.38 17.37 30.58
N MET A 32 -11.33 18.21 30.16
CA MET A 32 -12.05 18.07 28.88
C MET A 32 -11.25 18.59 27.68
N GLY A 33 -10.34 19.53 27.90
CA GLY A 33 -9.37 20.01 26.90
C GLY A 33 -8.26 19.00 26.63
N GLU A 34 -7.99 18.08 27.57
CA GLU A 34 -7.13 16.90 27.35
C GLU A 34 -7.85 15.79 26.58
N LEU A 35 -9.19 15.75 26.61
CA LEU A 35 -10.02 14.85 25.80
C LEU A 35 -10.21 15.39 24.37
N THR A 36 -9.14 15.85 23.74
CA THR A 36 -9.11 15.95 22.27
C THR A 36 -9.07 14.53 21.76
N GLY A 37 -10.11 14.03 21.09
CA GLY A 37 -10.16 12.68 20.52
C GLY A 37 -9.17 12.47 19.36
N GLN A 38 -7.88 12.70 19.57
CA GLN A 38 -6.79 12.62 18.61
C GLN A 38 -6.24 11.19 18.45
N ALA A 39 -6.97 10.17 18.93
CA ALA A 39 -6.58 8.81 18.60
C ALA A 39 -6.91 8.61 17.11
N GLY A 40 -5.87 8.45 16.28
CA GLY A 40 -6.01 8.11 14.87
C GLY A 40 -6.89 6.89 14.63
N LEU A 41 -7.20 6.63 13.36
CA LEU A 41 -7.99 5.49 12.94
C LEU A 41 -7.09 4.25 12.76
N THR A 42 -7.42 3.16 13.44
CA THR A 42 -6.86 1.83 13.14
C THR A 42 -7.85 1.02 12.29
N ILE A 43 -7.36 0.47 11.19
CA ILE A 43 -8.10 -0.42 10.28
C ILE A 43 -7.39 -1.77 10.28
N ASP A 44 -8.11 -2.81 10.67
CA ASP A 44 -7.65 -4.19 10.56
C ASP A 44 -8.18 -4.80 9.26
N VAL A 45 -7.26 -5.21 8.39
CA VAL A 45 -7.55 -5.91 7.15
C VAL A 45 -7.29 -7.40 7.36
N SER A 46 -8.31 -8.20 7.10
CA SER A 46 -8.23 -9.66 7.30
C SER A 46 -7.40 -10.32 6.19
N ALA A 47 -6.75 -11.44 6.53
CA ALA A 47 -6.08 -12.31 5.56
C ALA A 47 -7.05 -12.74 4.43
N GLY A 48 -6.53 -12.87 3.22
CA GLY A 48 -7.29 -13.17 2.01
C GLY A 48 -8.01 -11.97 1.40
N ALA A 49 -7.88 -10.76 1.99
CA ALA A 49 -8.37 -9.55 1.36
C ALA A 49 -7.65 -9.31 0.03
N SER A 50 -8.42 -9.06 -1.03
CA SER A 50 -7.90 -8.85 -2.36
C SER A 50 -8.51 -7.62 -3.02
N VAL A 51 -7.70 -6.97 -3.85
CA VAL A 51 -8.10 -5.91 -4.76
C VAL A 51 -7.83 -6.42 -6.16
N SER A 52 -8.87 -6.55 -6.99
CA SER A 52 -8.74 -6.95 -8.39
C SER A 52 -9.24 -5.85 -9.33
N ILE A 53 -8.52 -5.66 -10.42
CA ILE A 53 -8.78 -4.71 -11.48
C ILE A 53 -8.87 -5.51 -12.77
N GLY A 54 -10.06 -5.52 -13.40
CA GLY A 54 -10.26 -6.29 -14.63
C GLY A 54 -9.39 -5.81 -15.79
N GLN A 55 -9.27 -4.48 -15.97
CA GLN A 55 -8.39 -3.90 -16.99
C GLN A 55 -7.99 -2.46 -16.63
N ILE A 56 -6.71 -2.15 -16.80
CA ILE A 56 -6.19 -0.78 -16.91
C ILE A 56 -5.87 -0.56 -18.39
N ALA A 57 -6.47 0.44 -19.02
CA ALA A 57 -6.25 0.75 -20.44
C ALA A 57 -5.82 2.21 -20.61
N TYR A 58 -4.61 2.42 -21.13
CA TYR A 58 -4.17 3.70 -21.63
C TYR A 58 -4.50 3.79 -23.13
N GLN A 59 -5.20 4.85 -23.53
CA GLN A 59 -5.65 5.06 -24.92
C GLN A 59 -4.98 6.29 -25.53
N ASP A 60 -4.45 6.10 -26.73
CA ASP A 60 -4.01 7.15 -27.66
C ASP A 60 -4.35 6.72 -29.12
N GLU A 61 -3.40 6.73 -30.07
CA GLU A 61 -3.56 6.15 -31.41
C GLU A 61 -3.66 4.60 -31.41
N GLY A 62 -3.59 4.00 -30.23
CA GLY A 62 -3.78 2.60 -29.91
C GLY A 62 -4.03 2.45 -28.42
N PHE A 63 -3.80 1.25 -27.90
CA PHE A 63 -3.97 0.95 -26.48
C PHE A 63 -2.77 0.22 -25.92
N LEU A 64 -2.35 0.64 -24.73
CA LEU A 64 -1.56 -0.19 -23.82
C LEU A 64 -2.49 -0.64 -22.69
N THR A 65 -2.63 -1.95 -22.53
CA THR A 65 -3.55 -2.53 -21.53
C THR A 65 -2.82 -3.45 -20.57
N ILE A 66 -3.36 -3.54 -19.36
CA ILE A 66 -2.94 -4.43 -18.28
C ILE A 66 -4.21 -5.12 -17.80
N ASP A 67 -4.28 -6.44 -17.97
CA ASP A 67 -5.48 -7.25 -17.69
C ASP A 67 -5.32 -8.05 -16.41
N ASP A 68 -6.44 -8.21 -15.70
CA ASP A 68 -6.57 -9.08 -14.53
C ASP A 68 -5.50 -8.84 -13.46
N LEU A 69 -5.22 -7.56 -13.17
CA LEU A 69 -4.31 -7.20 -12.08
C LEU A 69 -4.99 -7.45 -10.74
N ALA A 70 -4.42 -8.32 -9.92
CA ALA A 70 -4.90 -8.58 -8.57
C ALA A 70 -3.77 -8.50 -7.54
N VAL A 71 -4.07 -7.85 -6.40
CA VAL A 71 -3.22 -7.83 -5.22
C VAL A 71 -3.99 -8.50 -4.09
N THR A 72 -3.39 -9.50 -3.45
CA THR A 72 -4.00 -10.20 -2.32
C THR A 72 -3.07 -10.19 -1.13
N LEU A 73 -3.65 -9.97 0.05
CA LEU A 73 -2.95 -10.16 1.31
C LEU A 73 -3.11 -11.61 1.75
N ASN A 74 -2.01 -12.30 1.97
CA ASN A 74 -2.01 -13.67 2.47
C ASN A 74 -2.12 -13.70 4.00
N ASP A 75 -1.63 -12.66 4.67
CA ASP A 75 -1.76 -12.46 6.11
C ASP A 75 -2.62 -11.23 6.44
N ALA A 76 -2.96 -11.06 7.72
CA ALA A 76 -3.63 -9.86 8.17
C ALA A 76 -2.70 -8.63 8.04
N LEU A 77 -3.30 -7.47 7.86
CA LEU A 77 -2.60 -6.18 7.76
C LEU A 77 -3.27 -5.17 8.68
N THR A 78 -2.47 -4.43 9.46
CA THR A 78 -2.96 -3.30 10.23
C THR A 78 -2.58 -2.00 9.53
N ILE A 79 -3.53 -1.06 9.46
CA ILE A 79 -3.32 0.26 8.91
C ILE A 79 -3.70 1.28 9.98
N THR A 80 -2.78 2.19 10.29
CA THR A 80 -3.03 3.35 11.12
C THR A 80 -3.12 4.59 10.24
N VAL A 81 -4.12 5.43 10.48
CA VAL A 81 -4.34 6.70 9.78
C VAL A 81 -4.44 7.77 10.83
N ASP A 82 -3.56 8.75 10.78
CA ASP A 82 -3.54 9.84 11.74
C ASP A 82 -3.22 11.18 11.09
N VAL A 83 -3.59 12.26 11.76
CA VAL A 83 -3.18 13.62 11.40
C VAL A 83 -2.15 14.07 12.43
N ALA A 84 -0.91 14.24 11.99
CA ALA A 84 0.20 14.66 12.84
C ALA A 84 -0.01 16.08 13.39
N ALA A 85 0.78 16.47 14.39
CA ALA A 85 0.62 17.75 15.10
C ALA A 85 0.88 18.99 14.21
N ASP A 86 1.65 18.82 13.13
CA ASP A 86 1.87 19.80 12.06
C ASP A 86 0.72 19.82 11.03
N GLY A 87 -0.20 18.87 11.11
CA GLY A 87 -1.38 18.72 10.26
C GLY A 87 -1.16 17.85 9.03
N ASP A 88 -0.06 17.10 8.96
CA ASP A 88 0.21 16.15 7.88
C ASP A 88 -0.65 14.89 8.05
N LEU A 89 -1.14 14.32 6.95
CA LEU A 89 -1.80 13.02 6.99
C LEU A 89 -0.75 11.92 6.94
N GLN A 90 -0.75 11.03 7.92
CA GLN A 90 0.12 9.86 7.98
C GLN A 90 -0.71 8.60 7.91
N ILE A 91 -0.39 7.73 6.96
CA ILE A 91 -0.98 6.40 6.83
C ILE A 91 0.16 5.40 6.92
N VAL A 92 0.16 4.57 7.96
CA VAL A 92 1.20 3.56 8.16
C VAL A 92 0.57 2.18 8.14
N MET A 93 1.19 1.28 7.41
CA MET A 93 0.83 -0.12 7.28
C MET A 93 1.93 -0.95 7.92
N ASN A 94 1.57 -2.04 8.60
CA ASN A 94 2.54 -3.03 9.10
C ASN A 94 3.60 -2.43 10.05
N GLU A 95 3.21 -1.47 10.88
CA GLU A 95 4.13 -0.68 11.73
C GLU A 95 5.08 -1.54 12.58
N SER A 96 4.67 -2.76 12.96
CA SER A 96 5.45 -3.64 13.83
C SER A 96 5.57 -5.09 13.36
N ALA A 97 5.21 -5.40 12.11
CA ALA A 97 5.28 -6.76 11.56
C ALA A 97 5.49 -6.74 10.04
N THR A 98 5.85 -7.88 9.46
CA THR A 98 5.73 -8.09 8.02
C THR A 98 4.44 -8.85 7.73
N THR A 99 3.88 -8.64 6.53
CA THR A 99 2.74 -9.41 6.01
C THR A 99 3.14 -10.00 4.67
N THR A 100 2.64 -11.18 4.32
CA THR A 100 2.86 -11.71 2.97
C THR A 100 1.73 -11.27 2.03
N PHE A 101 2.08 -11.01 0.78
CA PHE A 101 1.15 -10.63 -0.28
C PHE A 101 1.45 -11.41 -1.56
N GLY A 102 0.47 -11.41 -2.45
CA GLY A 102 0.56 -11.95 -3.79
C GLY A 102 0.12 -10.92 -4.82
N LEU A 103 0.80 -10.90 -5.95
CA LEU A 103 0.46 -10.13 -7.14
C LEU A 103 0.21 -11.10 -8.29
N ASN A 104 -0.94 -10.98 -8.92
CA ASN A 104 -1.26 -11.66 -10.16
C ASN A 104 -1.52 -10.62 -11.25
N LEU A 105 -1.06 -10.92 -12.46
CA LEU A 105 -1.29 -10.16 -13.65
C LEU A 105 -1.61 -11.12 -14.79
N GLY A 106 -2.79 -10.99 -15.39
CA GLY A 106 -3.13 -11.80 -16.55
C GLY A 106 -2.19 -11.53 -17.72
N SER A 107 -2.16 -10.30 -18.22
CA SER A 107 -1.23 -9.92 -19.31
C SER A 107 -1.08 -8.41 -19.46
N VAL A 108 0.02 -7.98 -20.09
CA VAL A 108 0.21 -6.64 -20.63
C VAL A 108 0.18 -6.71 -22.14
N ASN A 109 -0.70 -5.94 -22.78
CA ASN A 109 -0.92 -6.00 -24.21
C ASN A 109 -0.77 -4.63 -24.87
N LEU A 110 -0.26 -4.64 -26.09
CA LEU A 110 -0.35 -3.52 -27.03
C LEU A 110 -1.43 -3.86 -28.05
N ALA A 111 -2.38 -2.95 -28.29
CA ALA A 111 -3.46 -3.15 -29.25
C ALA A 111 -3.66 -1.93 -30.16
N ALA A 112 -4.08 -2.15 -31.40
CA ALA A 112 -4.36 -1.08 -32.34
C ALA A 112 -5.61 -0.25 -31.95
N SER A 113 -5.81 0.92 -32.59
CA SER A 113 -6.92 1.86 -32.31
C SER A 113 -8.34 1.29 -32.43
N GLY A 114 -8.51 0.15 -33.10
CA GLY A 114 -9.81 -0.54 -33.18
C GLY A 114 -10.22 -1.28 -31.91
N TYR A 115 -9.33 -1.37 -30.93
CA TYR A 115 -9.59 -2.07 -29.67
C TYR A 115 -10.64 -1.33 -28.85
N ALA A 116 -11.48 -2.08 -28.13
CA ALA A 116 -12.40 -1.54 -27.15
C ALA A 116 -12.01 -2.08 -25.77
N VAL A 117 -12.03 -1.23 -24.75
CA VAL A 117 -11.72 -1.61 -23.36
C VAL A 117 -12.59 -2.81 -22.94
N GLY A 118 -11.95 -3.89 -22.47
CA GLY A 118 -12.60 -5.18 -22.15
C GLY A 118 -13.00 -6.03 -23.37
N GLY A 119 -12.51 -5.68 -24.56
CA GLY A 119 -12.75 -6.39 -25.81
C GLY A 119 -11.73 -7.49 -26.09
N ASP A 120 -11.98 -8.23 -27.17
CA ASP A 120 -11.12 -9.33 -27.62
C ASP A 120 -9.90 -8.80 -28.39
N TYR A 121 -8.69 -9.10 -27.91
CA TYR A 121 -7.45 -8.74 -28.56
C TYR A 121 -7.25 -9.39 -29.93
N ALA A 122 -7.90 -10.54 -30.19
CA ALA A 122 -7.84 -11.20 -31.49
C ALA A 122 -8.66 -10.48 -32.59
N ALA A 123 -9.51 -9.52 -32.21
CA ALA A 123 -10.31 -8.74 -33.15
C ALA A 123 -9.50 -7.60 -33.82
N VAL A 124 -8.29 -7.32 -33.34
CA VAL A 124 -7.42 -6.25 -33.81
C VAL A 124 -5.97 -6.71 -33.88
N ASP A 125 -5.13 -5.97 -34.57
CA ASP A 125 -3.68 -6.17 -34.47
C ASP A 125 -3.25 -5.88 -33.03
N SER A 126 -2.65 -6.87 -32.38
CA SER A 126 -2.21 -6.81 -30.99
C SER A 126 -0.92 -7.60 -30.76
N THR A 127 -0.26 -7.32 -29.65
CA THR A 127 0.94 -8.03 -29.20
C THR A 127 0.90 -8.15 -27.69
N VAL A 128 1.01 -9.39 -27.19
CA VAL A 128 1.23 -9.65 -25.77
C VAL A 128 2.68 -9.30 -25.46
N LEU A 129 2.89 -8.34 -24.57
CA LEU A 129 4.21 -7.90 -24.15
C LEU A 129 4.72 -8.78 -23.02
N LEU A 130 3.91 -8.92 -21.98
CA LEU A 130 4.20 -9.71 -20.80
C LEU A 130 2.96 -10.55 -20.47
N SER A 131 3.17 -11.76 -19.95
CA SER A 131 2.14 -12.54 -19.29
C SER A 131 2.62 -13.01 -17.91
N GLY A 132 1.69 -13.02 -16.96
CA GLY A 132 1.85 -13.75 -15.71
C GLY A 132 1.94 -15.22 -16.06
N VAL A 133 3.05 -15.84 -15.67
CA VAL A 133 3.35 -17.20 -16.08
C VAL A 133 2.43 -18.16 -15.34
N ASP A 134 1.58 -18.78 -16.16
CA ASP A 134 0.75 -19.95 -15.94
C ASP A 134 -0.70 -19.71 -15.48
N SER A 135 -1.59 -19.99 -16.43
CA SER A 135 -3.04 -20.09 -16.31
C SER A 135 -3.54 -21.28 -15.44
N ASP A 136 -2.65 -21.99 -14.76
CA ASP A 136 -2.98 -23.11 -13.86
C ASP A 136 -3.19 -22.65 -12.38
N ALA A 137 -4.31 -21.96 -12.19
CA ALA A 137 -5.32 -22.10 -11.14
C ALA A 137 -5.05 -21.95 -9.62
N ASP A 138 -3.83 -21.88 -9.05
CA ASP A 138 -3.71 -21.81 -7.57
C ASP A 138 -2.63 -20.86 -6.99
N GLY A 139 -1.93 -20.08 -7.83
CA GLY A 139 -0.80 -19.23 -7.41
C GLY A 139 -0.88 -17.77 -7.83
N PHE A 140 -0.13 -16.91 -7.13
CA PHE A 140 0.18 -15.57 -7.59
C PHE A 140 1.45 -15.62 -8.46
N ASP A 141 1.47 -14.89 -9.58
CA ASP A 141 2.64 -14.82 -10.46
C ASP A 141 3.88 -14.33 -9.72
N PHE A 142 3.64 -13.43 -8.76
CA PHE A 142 4.62 -12.98 -7.80
C PHE A 142 4.08 -13.06 -6.39
N THR A 143 4.94 -13.45 -5.46
CA THR A 143 4.68 -13.41 -4.03
C THR A 143 5.75 -12.56 -3.36
N GLY A 144 5.40 -11.94 -2.24
CA GLY A 144 6.31 -11.07 -1.55
C GLY A 144 5.95 -10.88 -0.09
N THR A 145 6.89 -10.34 0.64
CA THR A 145 6.78 -9.91 2.02
C THR A 145 6.78 -8.39 2.01
N LEU A 146 5.75 -7.79 2.59
CA LEU A 146 5.65 -6.35 2.79
C LEU A 146 5.97 -6.04 4.25
N GLY A 147 7.02 -5.26 4.45
CA GLY A 147 7.35 -4.66 5.74
C GLY A 147 6.56 -3.38 5.99
N THR A 148 7.18 -2.44 6.71
CA THR A 148 6.57 -1.15 6.99
C THR A 148 6.35 -0.39 5.69
N THR A 149 5.13 0.10 5.51
CA THR A 149 4.77 0.96 4.39
C THR A 149 4.09 2.19 4.93
N SER A 150 4.47 3.36 4.43
CA SER A 150 3.96 4.64 4.87
C SER A 150 3.63 5.53 3.70
N LEU A 151 2.56 6.28 3.86
CA LEU A 151 2.15 7.36 2.98
C LEU A 151 1.99 8.60 3.84
N VAL A 152 2.68 9.68 3.48
CA VAL A 152 2.58 10.97 4.15
C VAL A 152 2.15 12.02 3.14
N ILE A 153 1.05 12.70 3.41
CA ILE A 153 0.65 13.89 2.65
C ILE A 153 1.01 15.11 3.49
N ASP A 154 2.00 15.84 3.01
CA ASP A 154 2.55 17.01 3.67
C ASP A 154 1.73 18.26 3.30
N ASN A 155 1.18 18.92 4.32
CA ASN A 155 0.30 20.07 4.14
C ASN A 155 1.05 21.39 3.85
N GLN A 156 2.36 21.44 4.08
CA GLN A 156 3.23 22.58 3.85
C GLN A 156 3.88 22.52 2.46
N THR A 157 4.35 21.34 2.06
CA THR A 157 5.01 21.13 0.76
C THR A 157 4.05 20.70 -0.34
N SER A 158 2.82 20.30 0.00
CA SER A 158 1.85 19.72 -0.95
C SER A 158 2.41 18.51 -1.69
N ALA A 159 3.27 17.74 -1.01
CA ALA A 159 3.89 16.54 -1.53
C ALA A 159 3.29 15.31 -0.86
N LEU A 160 3.22 14.23 -1.62
CA LEU A 160 2.86 12.90 -1.15
C LEU A 160 4.14 12.06 -1.14
N THR A 161 4.61 11.69 0.04
CA THR A 161 5.75 10.79 0.22
C THR A 161 5.23 9.39 0.43
N PHE A 162 5.68 8.46 -0.40
CA PHE A 162 5.44 7.03 -0.25
C PHE A 162 6.76 6.34 0.09
N THR A 163 6.78 5.54 1.14
CA THR A 163 7.92 4.72 1.53
C THR A 163 7.45 3.31 1.82
N SER A 164 8.12 2.31 1.27
CA SER A 164 7.78 0.91 1.51
C SER A 164 9.04 0.06 1.61
N ARG A 165 8.92 -1.05 2.34
CA ARG A 165 9.91 -2.11 2.38
C ARG A 165 9.26 -3.39 1.90
N PHE A 166 9.81 -4.04 0.88
CA PHE A 166 9.24 -5.29 0.39
C PHE A 166 10.28 -6.18 -0.27
N ASP A 167 9.97 -7.46 -0.44
CA ASP A 167 10.63 -8.33 -1.40
C ASP A 167 9.59 -8.86 -2.40
N LEU A 168 10.07 -9.44 -3.49
CA LEU A 168 9.21 -10.01 -4.51
C LEU A 168 9.91 -11.19 -5.16
N GLU A 169 9.22 -12.30 -5.33
CA GLU A 169 9.70 -13.46 -6.07
C GLU A 169 8.58 -13.99 -6.95
N GLY A 170 8.91 -14.35 -8.18
CA GLY A 170 7.94 -14.87 -9.13
C GLY A 170 8.57 -15.26 -10.45
N SER A 171 7.73 -15.54 -11.43
CA SER A 171 8.18 -15.87 -12.79
C SER A 171 7.57 -14.90 -13.79
N LEU A 172 8.33 -14.58 -14.82
CA LEU A 172 7.97 -13.60 -15.83
C LEU A 172 8.16 -14.19 -17.23
N SER A 173 7.13 -14.07 -18.08
CA SER A 173 7.25 -14.33 -19.51
C SER A 173 7.16 -13.02 -20.29
N VAL A 174 8.14 -12.81 -21.16
CA VAL A 174 8.19 -11.73 -22.12
C VAL A 174 7.87 -12.31 -23.50
N ASP A 175 6.58 -12.35 -23.80
CA ASP A 175 6.02 -13.18 -24.88
C ASP A 175 6.48 -12.76 -26.27
N PHE A 176 6.55 -11.46 -26.53
CA PHE A 176 7.01 -10.96 -27.83
C PHE A 176 8.49 -11.28 -28.11
N MET A 177 9.28 -11.56 -27.06
CA MET A 177 10.67 -12.02 -27.18
C MET A 177 10.81 -13.53 -26.97
N ASN A 178 9.70 -14.24 -26.73
CA ASN A 178 9.68 -15.67 -26.43
C ASN A 178 10.71 -16.03 -25.34
N THR A 179 10.75 -15.24 -24.28
CA THR A 179 11.73 -15.35 -23.19
C THR A 179 11.01 -15.48 -21.87
N SER A 180 11.39 -16.45 -21.04
CA SER A 180 10.90 -16.55 -19.66
C SER A 180 12.06 -16.54 -18.67
N LEU A 181 11.82 -16.08 -17.46
CA LEU A 181 12.78 -16.07 -16.37
C LEU A 181 12.07 -16.11 -15.03
N ASP A 182 12.78 -16.60 -14.01
CA ASP A 182 12.38 -16.43 -12.62
C ASP A 182 13.04 -15.15 -12.10
N LEU A 183 12.26 -14.30 -11.42
CA LEU A 183 12.68 -13.02 -10.90
C LEU A 183 12.58 -13.02 -9.38
N ARG A 184 13.64 -12.57 -8.70
CA ARG A 184 13.60 -12.27 -7.28
C ARG A 184 14.23 -10.91 -7.01
N LEU A 185 13.48 -10.05 -6.34
CA LEU A 185 13.88 -8.75 -5.85
C LEU A 185 13.98 -8.83 -4.32
N HIS A 186 15.17 -8.56 -3.78
CA HIS A 186 15.42 -8.65 -2.33
C HIS A 186 16.62 -7.75 -1.96
N ASP A 187 17.06 -7.71 -0.71
CA ASP A 187 18.26 -6.97 -0.31
C ASP A 187 19.05 -7.77 0.73
N THR A 188 19.68 -8.87 0.30
CA THR A 188 20.25 -9.89 1.21
C THR A 188 21.72 -10.19 0.97
N ARG A 189 22.33 -9.57 -0.06
CA ARG A 189 23.72 -9.74 -0.45
C ARG A 189 24.33 -8.37 -0.76
N GLY A 190 25.64 -8.34 -0.92
CA GLY A 190 26.38 -7.10 -1.19
C GLY A 190 26.90 -6.40 0.06
N ASP A 191 27.34 -5.17 -0.13
CA ASP A 191 27.94 -4.32 0.90
C ASP A 191 26.87 -3.55 1.70
N THR A 192 25.71 -3.28 1.09
CA THR A 192 24.57 -2.62 1.74
C THR A 192 23.41 -3.59 1.82
N VAL A 193 23.27 -4.26 2.96
CA VAL A 193 22.20 -5.25 3.20
C VAL A 193 21.24 -4.72 4.26
N ALA A 194 19.97 -4.62 3.91
CA ALA A 194 18.90 -4.36 4.85
C ALA A 194 18.83 -5.40 5.98
N ALA A 195 18.56 -4.94 7.20
CA ALA A 195 18.48 -5.80 8.37
C ALA A 195 17.36 -6.86 8.27
N ASP A 196 16.28 -6.56 7.55
CA ASP A 196 15.14 -7.45 7.29
C ASP A 196 15.24 -8.17 5.92
N GLY A 197 16.27 -7.89 5.13
CA GLY A 197 16.43 -8.46 3.79
C GLY A 197 15.49 -7.88 2.72
N LEU A 198 14.71 -6.85 3.05
CA LEU A 198 13.72 -6.25 2.17
C LEU A 198 14.28 -5.03 1.44
N VAL A 199 13.88 -4.88 0.18
CA VAL A 199 14.15 -3.71 -0.66
C VAL A 199 13.48 -2.48 -0.07
N ALA A 200 14.21 -1.38 0.01
CA ALA A 200 13.69 -0.10 0.42
C ALA A 200 13.33 0.74 -0.81
N VAL A 201 12.10 1.26 -0.86
CA VAL A 201 11.68 2.25 -1.84
C VAL A 201 11.15 3.49 -1.14
N SER A 202 11.54 4.67 -1.63
CA SER A 202 10.94 5.93 -1.24
C SER A 202 10.75 6.83 -2.47
N ALA A 203 9.53 7.32 -2.66
CA ALA A 203 9.16 8.19 -3.75
C ALA A 203 8.34 9.38 -3.25
N VAL A 204 8.52 10.54 -3.87
CA VAL A 204 7.80 11.76 -3.58
C VAL A 204 7.05 12.19 -4.83
N VAL A 205 5.74 12.33 -4.71
CA VAL A 205 4.87 12.84 -5.76
C VAL A 205 4.47 14.26 -5.40
N SER A 206 4.73 15.21 -6.30
CA SER A 206 4.42 16.62 -6.09
C SER A 206 4.08 17.31 -7.42
N SER A 207 3.67 18.57 -7.37
CA SER A 207 3.55 19.36 -8.60
C SER A 207 4.94 19.67 -9.16
N SER A 208 5.12 19.54 -10.48
CA SER A 208 6.30 20.05 -11.17
C SER A 208 5.98 21.26 -12.02
N THR A 209 7.01 21.85 -12.64
CA THR A 209 6.82 23.02 -13.53
C THR A 209 5.93 22.69 -14.73
N ASN A 210 5.98 21.45 -15.23
CA ASN A 210 5.29 21.02 -16.44
C ASN A 210 4.02 20.20 -16.15
N GLY A 211 3.87 19.65 -14.94
CA GLY A 211 2.75 18.79 -14.60
C GLY A 211 2.93 18.08 -13.27
N LEU A 212 3.02 16.75 -13.31
CA LEU A 212 3.24 15.89 -12.15
C LEU A 212 4.72 15.57 -12.01
N GLY A 213 5.31 15.94 -10.88
CA GLY A 213 6.66 15.56 -10.50
C GLY A 213 6.63 14.27 -9.70
N VAL A 214 7.43 13.29 -10.10
CA VAL A 214 7.68 12.08 -9.33
C VAL A 214 9.19 11.97 -9.09
N GLU A 215 9.61 12.05 -7.84
CA GLU A 215 11.01 11.87 -7.45
C GLU A 215 11.15 10.51 -6.78
N LEU A 216 11.98 9.63 -7.33
CA LEU A 216 12.45 8.44 -6.64
C LEU A 216 13.63 8.84 -5.75
N ALA A 217 13.35 9.03 -4.47
CA ALA A 217 14.35 9.41 -3.48
C ALA A 217 15.36 8.28 -3.29
N GLN A 218 14.87 7.03 -3.17
CA GLN A 218 15.69 5.86 -2.92
C GLN A 218 15.04 4.59 -3.46
N PHE A 219 15.85 3.73 -4.07
CA PHE A 219 15.54 2.34 -4.37
C PHE A 219 16.85 1.55 -4.28
N ASP A 220 16.98 0.71 -3.27
CA ASP A 220 18.17 -0.14 -3.05
C ASP A 220 17.76 -1.60 -2.99
N ALA A 221 18.36 -2.41 -3.86
CA ALA A 221 18.01 -3.81 -4.02
C ALA A 221 19.15 -4.66 -4.58
N ASP A 222 19.01 -5.96 -4.41
CA ASP A 222 19.54 -7.01 -5.25
C ASP A 222 18.44 -7.51 -6.20
N LEU A 223 18.84 -7.92 -7.40
CA LEU A 223 17.96 -8.52 -8.40
C LEU A 223 18.55 -9.82 -8.94
N ASP A 224 17.77 -10.89 -8.83
CA ASP A 224 18.07 -12.19 -9.40
C ASP A 224 17.17 -12.47 -10.58
N LEU A 225 17.79 -12.83 -11.70
CA LEU A 225 17.14 -13.33 -12.88
C LEU A 225 17.68 -14.74 -13.12
N THR A 226 16.93 -15.75 -12.70
CA THR A 226 17.36 -17.14 -12.81
C THR A 226 16.56 -17.87 -13.87
N ASN A 227 17.05 -19.04 -14.28
CA ASN A 227 16.34 -19.92 -15.20
C ASN A 227 15.90 -19.23 -16.51
N ILE A 228 16.75 -18.34 -17.04
CA ILE A 228 16.41 -17.57 -18.24
C ILE A 228 16.33 -18.50 -19.43
N THR A 229 15.15 -18.65 -20.05
CA THR A 229 14.94 -19.46 -21.24
C THR A 229 14.55 -18.60 -22.44
N MET A 230 14.95 -19.02 -23.63
CA MET A 230 14.52 -18.43 -24.90
C MET A 230 13.90 -19.53 -25.77
N GLY A 231 12.58 -19.45 -25.95
CA GLY A 231 11.76 -20.51 -26.52
C GLY A 231 11.83 -21.80 -25.73
N SER A 232 11.85 -22.93 -26.43
CA SER A 232 11.84 -24.26 -25.80
C SER A 232 13.25 -24.80 -25.49
N SER A 233 14.27 -23.93 -25.47
CA SER A 233 15.65 -24.33 -25.22
C SER A 233 15.94 -24.37 -23.72
N PRO A 234 16.93 -25.16 -23.27
CA PRO A 234 17.36 -25.12 -21.87
C PRO A 234 17.76 -23.69 -21.44
N SER A 235 17.68 -23.43 -20.14
CA SER A 235 18.10 -22.14 -19.57
C SER A 235 19.52 -21.76 -20.02
N ILE A 236 19.71 -20.48 -20.33
CA ILE A 236 21.01 -19.88 -20.66
C ILE A 236 21.83 -19.53 -19.41
N GLY A 237 21.29 -19.81 -18.22
CA GLY A 237 21.88 -19.54 -16.92
C GLY A 237 21.15 -18.44 -16.17
N ASP A 238 21.87 -17.88 -15.21
CA ASP A 238 21.36 -16.91 -14.24
C ASP A 238 22.18 -15.62 -14.30
N VAL A 239 21.53 -14.50 -13.99
CA VAL A 239 22.13 -13.18 -13.81
C VAL A 239 21.79 -12.70 -12.41
N TYR A 240 22.83 -12.38 -11.64
CA TYR A 240 22.72 -11.82 -10.30
C TYR A 240 23.25 -10.39 -10.32
N ILE A 241 22.43 -9.46 -9.87
CA ILE A 241 22.78 -8.05 -9.70
C ILE A 241 22.73 -7.77 -8.20
N THR A 242 23.84 -7.32 -7.62
CA THR A 242 23.90 -6.91 -6.22
C THR A 242 24.15 -5.42 -6.10
N ASP A 243 23.68 -4.83 -5.00
CA ASP A 243 23.87 -3.41 -4.69
C ASP A 243 23.33 -2.47 -5.80
N LEU A 244 22.18 -2.80 -6.40
CA LEU A 244 21.45 -1.91 -7.30
C LEU A 244 20.87 -0.75 -6.50
N SER A 245 21.51 0.41 -6.59
CA SER A 245 21.06 1.65 -5.96
C SER A 245 20.61 2.66 -7.01
N VAL A 246 19.39 3.16 -6.87
CA VAL A 246 18.84 4.27 -7.65
C VAL A 246 18.39 5.33 -6.66
N SER A 247 18.94 6.54 -6.77
CA SER A 247 18.59 7.65 -5.89
C SER A 247 18.52 8.97 -6.65
N SER A 248 17.70 9.89 -6.14
CA SER A 248 17.54 11.25 -6.68
C SER A 248 17.14 11.30 -8.16
N VAL A 249 16.31 10.37 -8.63
CA VAL A 249 15.79 10.38 -10.00
C VAL A 249 14.48 11.16 -10.02
N SER A 250 14.42 12.25 -10.79
CA SER A 250 13.22 13.07 -10.96
C SER A 250 12.58 12.84 -12.33
N LEU A 251 11.28 12.57 -12.34
CA LEU A 251 10.44 12.40 -13.52
C LEU A 251 9.44 13.55 -13.59
N ASP A 252 9.43 14.26 -14.71
CA ASP A 252 8.42 15.26 -15.06
C ASP A 252 7.40 14.64 -16.02
N ILE A 253 6.18 14.39 -15.54
CA ILE A 253 5.10 13.79 -16.32
C ILE A 253 4.14 14.89 -16.76
N TYR A 254 4.00 15.07 -18.07
CA TYR A 254 3.13 16.07 -18.67
C TYR A 254 2.57 15.58 -20.01
N GLY A 255 1.37 16.05 -20.36
CA GLY A 255 0.73 15.73 -21.64
C GLY A 255 1.31 16.53 -22.80
N HIS A 256 1.10 16.04 -24.03
CA HIS A 256 1.40 16.73 -25.29
C HIS A 256 0.14 16.93 -26.13
#